data_AF-A0A4Q7ZQT8-F1
#
_entry.id   AF-A0A4Q7ZQT8-F1
#
_cell.length_a   1.000
_cell.length_b   1.000
_cell.length_c   1.000
_cell.angle_alpha   90.00
_cell.angle_beta   90.00
_cell.angle_gamma   90.00
#
_symmetry.space_group_name_H-M   'P 1'
#
loop_
_entity.id
_entity.type
_entity.pdbx_description
1 polymer ?
#
loop_
_entity_poly.entity_id
_entity_poly.type
_entity_poly.pdbx_seq_one_letter_code
_entity_poly.pdbx_strand_id
1 'polypeptide(L)'
;MFDPLEHPGIPVDHHGRHWHEFDVEPLDTRATDPFTLRRISVMAAVEANAEHFDRQFANRVQDADARRSVNRLGDATAARRRHIAAVRAPVRGAAEYAINRERAAFDTAGWAARNEREPDRSWAYRQRAWQHLERLRRSAESGDRAHLPWASQVADEVDGLWPPRTTAPPRSWTYSAPVTQPLSLLHDWMVHAGDRRAAGYRPEARGGGWEALVVHESASCYLYYAFMAEEDDPRLRPMWELHLQMQLAHLHAASDLLRRYSDRDSHEVIGEGLPEPVTLRTDRPLVWVHEPDRPKRNRKPPDSGPDVLELLTAQHARTSRLFSRAGSTGDGAHMAFGDLARLIAVHEIAEEQMIHPLVRRLRPDDQLADRLLDEERRISDALSDAVRAAAHGHLDDTVGGLRDMVTAHSRREEHDEFPRLRRSVPVQERREMGRAVRAAEAAAAADAGPRDPARAVAQAADRVRDALADLT
;
A
#
# COMPACT_ATOMS: atom_id res chain seq x y z
N MET A 1 -14.07 16.14 -12.64
CA MET A 1 -14.38 16.27 -11.19
C MET A 1 -15.59 15.38 -10.96
N PHE A 2 -15.55 14.50 -9.95
CA PHE A 2 -16.63 13.54 -9.68
C PHE A 2 -17.63 14.18 -8.72
N ASP A 3 -18.89 14.36 -9.12
CA ASP A 3 -19.96 14.85 -8.22
C ASP A 3 -20.84 13.69 -7.75
N PRO A 4 -20.80 13.30 -6.46
CA PRO A 4 -21.59 12.19 -5.95
C PRO A 4 -23.11 12.44 -6.00
N LEU A 5 -23.56 13.70 -6.04
CA LEU A 5 -25.00 14.02 -6.15
C LEU A 5 -25.52 13.85 -7.59
N GLU A 6 -24.67 13.70 -8.59
CA GLU A 6 -25.09 13.40 -9.98
C GLU A 6 -25.25 11.89 -10.24
N HIS A 7 -24.83 11.04 -9.31
CA HIS A 7 -24.87 9.58 -9.46
C HIS A 7 -25.90 8.95 -8.51
N PRO A 8 -26.86 8.14 -9.01
CA PRO A 8 -27.99 7.67 -8.20
C PRO A 8 -27.63 6.57 -7.19
N GLY A 9 -26.56 5.81 -7.42
CA GLY A 9 -26.18 4.68 -6.57
C GLY A 9 -27.12 3.47 -6.65
N ILE A 10 -26.88 2.47 -5.77
CA ILE A 10 -27.78 1.32 -5.56
C ILE A 10 -28.72 1.66 -4.41
N PRO A 11 -30.06 1.60 -4.59
CA PRO A 11 -30.98 1.94 -3.51
C PRO A 11 -30.82 1.02 -2.29
N VAL A 12 -31.02 1.58 -1.09
CA VAL A 12 -30.78 0.90 0.21
C VAL A 12 -31.48 -0.46 0.31
N ASP A 13 -32.71 -0.57 -0.18
CA ASP A 13 -33.51 -1.81 -0.12
C ASP A 13 -32.96 -2.93 -1.03
N HIS A 14 -32.02 -2.62 -1.93
CA HIS A 14 -31.37 -3.58 -2.84
C HIS A 14 -29.97 -4.01 -2.39
N HIS A 15 -29.42 -3.43 -1.31
CA HIS A 15 -28.04 -3.70 -0.88
C HIS A 15 -27.78 -5.18 -0.57
N GLY A 16 -28.76 -5.89 0.02
CA GLY A 16 -28.63 -7.29 0.43
C GLY A 16 -28.38 -8.30 -0.70
N ARG A 17 -28.66 -7.96 -1.96
CA ARG A 17 -28.57 -8.92 -3.08
C ARG A 17 -27.16 -9.11 -3.64
N HIS A 18 -26.22 -8.21 -3.32
CA HIS A 18 -24.92 -8.15 -3.99
C HIS A 18 -23.73 -8.68 -3.17
N TRP A 19 -23.86 -8.92 -1.86
CA TRP A 19 -22.71 -9.24 -0.99
C TRP A 19 -21.95 -10.50 -1.41
N HIS A 20 -22.65 -11.58 -1.74
CA HIS A 20 -22.03 -12.86 -2.10
C HIS A 20 -21.21 -12.82 -3.40
N GLU A 21 -21.46 -11.84 -4.27
CA GLU A 21 -20.75 -11.67 -5.55
C GLU A 21 -19.40 -10.95 -5.36
N PHE A 22 -19.21 -10.31 -4.20
CA PHE A 22 -18.03 -9.52 -3.87
C PHE A 22 -17.39 -9.95 -2.53
N ASP A 23 -17.72 -11.14 -2.03
CA ASP A 23 -17.05 -11.73 -0.87
C ASP A 23 -15.57 -11.92 -1.22
N VAL A 24 -14.71 -11.10 -0.59
CA VAL A 24 -13.26 -11.17 -0.79
C VAL A 24 -12.67 -12.08 0.28
N GLU A 25 -11.83 -13.03 -0.15
CA GLU A 25 -11.07 -13.85 0.80
C GLU A 25 -10.26 -12.94 1.75
N PRO A 26 -10.27 -13.20 3.08
CA PRO A 26 -9.59 -12.35 4.03
C PRO A 26 -8.14 -12.07 3.63
N LEU A 27 -7.79 -10.79 3.60
CA LEU A 27 -6.48 -10.31 3.21
C LEU A 27 -5.44 -10.80 4.21
N ASP A 28 -4.46 -11.56 3.72
CA ASP A 28 -3.27 -11.84 4.52
C ASP A 28 -2.53 -10.53 4.77
N THR A 29 -2.44 -10.11 6.03
CA THR A 29 -1.77 -8.88 6.46
C THR A 29 -0.28 -8.86 6.10
N ARG A 30 0.28 -9.97 5.62
CA ARG A 30 1.69 -10.11 5.24
C ARG A 30 1.94 -10.16 3.75
N ALA A 31 0.97 -10.63 2.97
CA ALA A 31 1.08 -10.79 1.52
C ALA A 31 0.33 -9.70 0.73
N THR A 32 -0.55 -8.98 1.42
CA THR A 32 -1.30 -7.87 0.83
C THR A 32 -0.47 -6.61 0.85
N ASP A 33 -0.54 -5.84 -0.24
CA ASP A 33 0.10 -4.54 -0.35
C ASP A 33 -0.19 -3.65 0.89
N PRO A 34 0.83 -3.03 1.51
CA PRO A 34 0.64 -2.21 2.70
C PRO A 34 -0.34 -1.04 2.52
N PHE A 35 -0.46 -0.47 1.31
CA PHE A 35 -1.40 0.62 1.03
C PHE A 35 -2.84 0.11 0.95
N THR A 36 -3.03 -1.08 0.41
CA THR A 36 -4.30 -1.82 0.39
C THR A 36 -4.77 -2.12 1.82
N LEU A 37 -3.88 -2.68 2.65
CA LEU A 37 -4.17 -2.91 4.07
C LEU A 37 -4.46 -1.60 4.82
N ARG A 38 -3.79 -0.51 4.46
CA ARG A 38 -4.04 0.83 5.00
C ARG A 38 -5.43 1.34 4.62
N ARG A 39 -5.86 1.24 3.36
CA ARG A 39 -7.22 1.62 2.91
C ARG A 39 -8.29 0.88 3.67
N ILE A 40 -8.18 -0.44 3.76
CA ILE A 40 -9.09 -1.30 4.55
C ILE A 40 -9.11 -0.87 6.02
N SER A 41 -7.95 -0.51 6.56
CA SER A 41 -7.82 -0.08 7.96
C SER A 41 -8.49 1.27 8.24
N VAL A 42 -8.29 2.24 7.35
CA VAL A 42 -8.92 3.55 7.41
C VAL A 42 -10.44 3.38 7.25
N MET A 43 -10.89 2.64 6.24
CA MET A 43 -12.32 2.47 5.99
C MET A 43 -13.02 1.76 7.15
N ALA A 44 -12.41 0.74 7.75
CA ALA A 44 -12.97 0.07 8.92
C ALA A 44 -13.17 1.02 10.11
N ALA A 45 -12.27 1.98 10.31
CA ALA A 45 -12.39 2.98 11.37
C ALA A 45 -13.45 4.03 11.04
N VAL A 46 -13.54 4.41 9.77
CA VAL A 46 -14.55 5.34 9.24
C VAL A 46 -15.96 4.76 9.38
N GLU A 47 -16.20 3.55 8.90
CA GLU A 47 -17.49 2.86 9.00
C GLU A 47 -17.91 2.62 10.45
N ALA A 48 -16.94 2.38 11.36
CA ALA A 48 -17.20 2.30 12.80
C ALA A 48 -17.73 3.61 13.37
N ASN A 49 -17.17 4.74 12.92
CA ASN A 49 -17.62 6.05 13.34
C ASN A 49 -18.98 6.37 12.74
N ALA A 50 -19.19 6.02 11.47
CA ALA A 50 -20.45 6.21 10.76
C ALA A 50 -21.62 5.54 11.44
N GLU A 51 -21.48 4.24 11.76
CA GLU A 51 -22.50 3.51 12.50
C GLU A 51 -22.82 4.16 13.87
N HIS A 52 -21.80 4.70 14.54
CA HIS A 52 -21.99 5.40 15.80
C HIS A 52 -22.72 6.74 15.60
N PHE A 53 -22.33 7.52 14.60
CA PHE A 53 -22.97 8.78 14.23
C PHE A 53 -24.45 8.56 13.90
N ASP A 54 -24.77 7.64 12.98
CA ASP A 54 -26.13 7.36 12.54
C ASP A 54 -27.04 7.00 13.72
N ARG A 55 -26.55 6.14 14.62
CA ARG A 55 -27.29 5.76 15.84
C ARG A 55 -27.53 6.96 16.77
N GLN A 56 -26.50 7.77 16.99
CA GLN A 56 -26.62 8.97 17.82
C GLN A 56 -27.53 10.02 17.17
N PHE A 57 -27.51 10.10 15.85
CA PHE A 57 -28.35 10.98 15.07
C PHE A 57 -29.82 10.57 15.16
N ALA A 58 -30.12 9.30 14.90
CA ALA A 58 -31.47 8.74 14.98
C ALA A 58 -32.11 8.94 16.35
N ASN A 59 -31.33 8.84 17.43
CA ASN A 59 -31.82 9.09 18.80
C ASN A 59 -32.28 10.54 19.04
N ARG A 60 -31.82 11.49 18.23
CA ARG A 60 -32.19 12.91 18.31
C ARG A 60 -33.32 13.28 17.35
N VAL A 61 -33.59 12.47 16.33
CA VAL A 61 -34.67 12.71 15.37
C VAL A 61 -36.02 12.43 16.03
N GLN A 62 -36.85 13.47 16.13
CA GLN A 62 -38.17 13.39 16.76
C GLN A 62 -39.21 12.76 15.82
N ASP A 63 -39.17 13.11 14.53
CA ASP A 63 -40.09 12.61 13.52
C ASP A 63 -39.89 11.09 13.32
N ALA A 64 -40.98 10.33 13.43
CA ALA A 64 -40.92 8.87 13.41
C ALA A 64 -40.49 8.33 12.03
N ASP A 65 -40.86 8.99 10.94
CA ASP A 65 -40.60 8.53 9.57
C ASP A 65 -39.16 8.85 9.17
N ALA A 66 -38.69 10.05 9.53
CA ALA A 66 -37.30 10.44 9.38
C ALA A 66 -36.38 9.56 10.23
N ARG A 67 -36.75 9.27 11.48
CA ARG A 67 -35.99 8.36 12.35
C ARG A 67 -35.92 6.94 11.77
N ARG A 68 -37.02 6.42 11.20
CA ARG A 68 -37.00 5.13 10.49
C ARG A 68 -36.07 5.17 9.29
N SER A 69 -36.01 6.29 8.57
CA SER A 69 -35.11 6.44 7.42
C SER A 69 -33.65 6.48 7.87
N VAL A 70 -33.29 7.25 8.89
CA VAL A 70 -31.93 7.27 9.45
C VAL A 70 -31.53 5.90 10.02
N ASN A 71 -32.42 5.20 10.72
CA ASN A 71 -32.13 3.86 11.22
C ASN A 71 -31.79 2.88 10.07
N ARG A 72 -32.51 2.97 8.93
CA ARG A 72 -32.18 2.15 7.75
C ARG A 72 -30.79 2.45 7.19
N LEU A 73 -30.38 3.73 7.18
CA LEU A 73 -29.02 4.12 6.80
C LEU A 73 -28.00 3.49 7.76
N GLY A 74 -28.23 3.62 9.07
CA GLY A 74 -27.37 3.03 10.10
C GLY A 74 -27.27 1.50 10.02
N ASP A 75 -28.36 0.81 9.70
CA ASP A 75 -28.37 -0.65 9.52
C ASP A 75 -27.53 -1.08 8.29
N ALA A 76 -27.62 -0.33 7.19
CA ALA A 76 -26.82 -0.54 5.99
C ALA A 76 -25.33 -0.22 6.21
N THR A 77 -25.01 0.87 6.93
CA THR A 77 -23.66 1.22 7.39
C THR A 77 -23.08 0.08 8.26
N ALA A 78 -23.86 -0.44 9.22
CA ALA A 78 -23.43 -1.56 10.05
C ALA A 78 -23.14 -2.84 9.22
N ALA A 79 -23.88 -3.08 8.14
CA ALA A 79 -23.63 -4.19 7.23
C ALA A 79 -22.29 -4.02 6.48
N ARG A 80 -22.03 -2.83 5.92
CA ARG A 80 -20.73 -2.54 5.24
C ARG A 80 -19.56 -2.64 6.18
N ARG A 81 -19.67 -2.09 7.38
CA ARG A 81 -18.65 -2.23 8.41
C ARG A 81 -18.30 -3.70 8.66
N ARG A 82 -19.30 -4.59 8.74
CA ARG A 82 -19.07 -6.03 8.93
C ARG A 82 -18.34 -6.65 7.74
N HIS A 83 -18.70 -6.28 6.52
CA HIS A 83 -18.03 -6.76 5.31
C HIS A 83 -16.57 -6.32 5.24
N ILE A 84 -16.28 -5.01 5.41
CA ILE A 84 -14.91 -4.50 5.45
C ILE A 84 -14.11 -5.12 6.60
N ALA A 85 -14.74 -5.38 7.74
CA ALA A 85 -14.10 -6.08 8.84
C ALA A 85 -13.79 -7.54 8.50
N ALA A 86 -14.65 -8.23 7.73
CA ALA A 86 -14.43 -9.62 7.31
C ALA A 86 -13.29 -9.76 6.29
N VAL A 87 -13.05 -8.72 5.49
CA VAL A 87 -11.92 -8.65 4.54
C VAL A 87 -10.57 -8.58 5.26
N ARG A 88 -10.54 -8.19 6.54
CA ARG A 88 -9.30 -8.16 7.32
C ARG A 88 -9.02 -9.54 7.90
N ALA A 89 -7.83 -10.09 7.69
CA ALA A 89 -7.41 -11.26 8.46
C ALA A 89 -7.49 -10.95 9.97
N PRO A 90 -7.81 -11.97 10.80
CA PRO A 90 -7.82 -11.82 12.24
C PRO A 90 -6.48 -11.28 12.74
N VAL A 91 -6.53 -10.16 13.48
CA VAL A 91 -5.34 -9.63 14.17
C VAL A 91 -4.85 -10.64 15.20
N ARG A 92 -3.55 -10.97 15.18
CA ARG A 92 -2.98 -12.04 16.00
C ARG A 92 -2.67 -11.61 17.43
N GLY A 93 -2.89 -10.33 17.76
CA GLY A 93 -2.74 -9.80 19.12
C GLY A 93 -2.94 -8.28 19.24
N ALA A 94 -2.94 -7.81 20.48
CA ALA A 94 -3.17 -6.41 20.82
C ALA A 94 -2.08 -5.46 20.26
N ALA A 95 -0.84 -5.92 20.15
CA ALA A 95 0.27 -5.13 19.62
C ALA A 95 0.11 -4.88 18.11
N GLU A 96 -0.21 -5.92 17.32
CA GLU A 96 -0.49 -5.81 15.88
C GLU A 96 -1.69 -4.88 15.63
N TYR A 97 -2.76 -5.04 16.39
CA TYR A 97 -3.91 -4.14 16.33
C TYR A 97 -3.53 -2.67 16.60
N ALA A 98 -2.71 -2.42 17.62
CA ALA A 98 -2.28 -1.07 17.98
C ALA A 98 -1.40 -0.45 16.88
N ILE A 99 -0.44 -1.19 16.32
CA ILE A 99 0.41 -0.70 15.23
C ILE A 99 -0.45 -0.33 14.01
N ASN A 100 -1.34 -1.22 13.58
CA ASN A 100 -2.20 -0.99 12.42
C ASN A 100 -3.12 0.24 12.62
N ARG A 101 -3.67 0.41 13.83
CA ARG A 101 -4.52 1.55 14.18
C ARG A 101 -3.74 2.87 14.16
N GLU A 102 -2.60 2.93 14.84
CA GLU A 102 -1.84 4.18 14.94
C GLU A 102 -1.23 4.60 13.59
N ARG A 103 -0.85 3.63 12.74
CA ARG A 103 -0.39 3.91 11.38
C ARG A 103 -1.50 4.54 10.54
N ALA A 104 -2.68 3.92 10.48
CA ALA A 104 -3.83 4.46 9.76
C ALA A 104 -4.22 5.88 10.23
N ALA A 105 -4.18 6.14 11.53
CA ALA A 105 -4.49 7.45 12.09
C ALA A 105 -3.40 8.50 11.81
N PHE A 106 -2.13 8.11 11.84
CA PHE A 106 -1.00 8.96 11.44
C PHE A 106 -1.11 9.38 9.98
N ASP A 107 -1.36 8.44 9.08
CA ASP A 107 -1.48 8.68 7.64
C ASP A 107 -2.67 9.59 7.33
N THR A 108 -3.83 9.33 7.95
CA THR A 108 -5.05 10.15 7.79
C THR A 108 -4.81 11.59 8.26
N ALA A 109 -4.21 11.78 9.44
CA ALA A 109 -3.91 13.11 9.97
C ALA A 109 -2.85 13.86 9.13
N GLY A 110 -1.81 13.16 8.69
CA GLY A 110 -0.77 13.71 7.81
C GLY A 110 -1.31 14.11 6.44
N TRP A 111 -2.30 13.38 5.92
CA TRP A 111 -3.00 13.75 4.70
C TRP A 111 -3.90 14.97 4.88
N ALA A 112 -4.76 14.99 5.90
CA ALA A 112 -5.65 16.12 6.15
C ALA A 112 -4.87 17.41 6.35
N ALA A 113 -3.74 17.33 7.08
CA ALA A 113 -2.82 18.45 7.25
C ALA A 113 -2.32 19.09 5.94
N ARG A 114 -2.08 18.29 4.89
CA ARG A 114 -1.54 18.76 3.60
C ARG A 114 -2.62 19.37 2.68
N ASN A 115 -3.85 18.92 2.82
CA ASN A 115 -4.97 19.29 1.95
C ASN A 115 -5.91 20.32 2.58
N GLU A 116 -5.77 20.55 3.88
CA GLU A 116 -6.56 21.52 4.61
C GLU A 116 -6.23 22.97 4.19
N ARG A 117 -7.26 23.71 3.79
CA ARG A 117 -7.18 25.10 3.36
C ARG A 117 -7.21 26.07 4.53
N GLU A 118 -7.82 25.69 5.66
CA GLU A 118 -7.84 26.47 6.90
C GLU A 118 -6.49 26.29 7.65
N PRO A 119 -5.61 27.31 7.72
CA PRO A 119 -4.25 27.15 8.24
C PRO A 119 -4.17 26.62 9.68
N ASP A 120 -5.12 27.02 10.52
CA ASP A 120 -5.20 26.59 11.92
C ASP A 120 -5.53 25.09 12.05
N ARG A 121 -6.42 24.57 11.19
CA ARG A 121 -6.76 23.15 11.14
C ARG A 121 -5.64 22.32 10.55
N SER A 122 -5.01 22.81 9.48
CA SER A 122 -3.80 22.20 8.92
C SER A 122 -2.73 22.04 10.00
N TRP A 123 -2.55 23.05 10.86
CA TRP A 123 -1.64 22.95 12.00
C TRP A 123 -2.11 21.90 13.03
N ALA A 124 -3.40 21.89 13.40
CA ALA A 124 -3.95 20.93 14.37
C ALA A 124 -3.79 19.47 13.90
N TYR A 125 -4.04 19.21 12.62
CA TYR A 125 -3.87 17.87 12.03
C TYR A 125 -2.41 17.45 11.99
N ARG A 126 -1.45 18.38 11.79
CA ARG A 126 -0.02 18.09 11.94
C ARG A 126 0.35 17.67 13.36
N GLN A 127 -0.19 18.34 14.37
CA GLN A 127 0.04 17.95 15.77
C GLN A 127 -0.55 16.57 16.07
N ARG A 128 -1.72 16.25 15.51
CA ARG A 128 -2.31 14.91 15.65
C ARG A 128 -1.48 13.82 14.98
N ALA A 129 -1.03 14.06 13.75
CA ALA A 129 -0.14 13.13 13.05
C ALA A 129 1.09 12.84 13.93
N TRP A 130 1.71 13.86 14.50
CA TRP A 130 2.82 13.68 15.43
C TRP A 130 2.48 12.79 16.64
N GLN A 131 1.33 13.02 17.28
CA GLN A 131 0.91 12.20 18.43
C GLN A 131 0.68 10.73 18.05
N HIS A 132 0.11 10.47 16.88
CA HIS A 132 -0.06 9.11 16.36
C HIS A 132 1.28 8.48 16.00
N LEU A 133 2.23 9.24 15.46
CA LEU A 133 3.58 8.76 15.20
C LEU A 133 4.32 8.34 16.48
N GLU A 134 4.19 9.12 17.56
CA GLU A 134 4.76 8.75 18.86
C GLU A 134 4.11 7.50 19.45
N ARG A 135 2.78 7.34 19.29
CA ARG A 135 2.08 6.11 19.69
C ARG A 135 2.51 4.93 18.84
N LEU A 136 2.67 5.12 17.53
CA LEU A 136 3.13 4.11 16.58
C LEU A 136 4.53 3.60 16.96
N ARG A 137 5.46 4.49 17.31
CA ARG A 137 6.80 4.12 17.84
C ARG A 137 6.69 3.19 19.05
N ARG A 138 5.91 3.58 20.06
CA ARG A 138 5.70 2.77 21.27
C ARG A 138 5.02 1.44 20.96
N SER A 139 4.07 1.43 20.03
CA SER A 139 3.38 0.22 19.59
C SER A 139 4.32 -0.71 18.82
N ALA A 140 5.23 -0.18 17.99
CA ALA A 140 6.25 -0.94 17.29
C ALA A 140 7.24 -1.59 18.28
N GLU A 141 7.75 -0.84 19.26
CA GLU A 141 8.58 -1.41 20.34
C GLU A 141 7.85 -2.52 21.12
N SER A 142 6.54 -2.33 21.38
CA SER A 142 5.72 -3.36 22.02
C SER A 142 5.49 -4.57 21.13
N GLY A 143 5.40 -4.38 19.82
CA GLY A 143 5.30 -5.44 18.83
C GLY A 143 6.60 -6.25 18.76
N ASP A 144 7.75 -5.58 18.81
CA ASP A 144 9.06 -6.21 18.82
C ASP A 144 9.25 -7.09 20.07
N ARG A 145 8.87 -6.59 21.24
CA ARG A 145 8.81 -7.39 22.49
C ARG A 145 7.83 -8.57 22.41
N ALA A 146 6.78 -8.45 21.60
CA ALA A 146 5.83 -9.51 21.33
C ALA A 146 6.25 -10.43 20.17
N HIS A 147 7.49 -10.27 19.67
CA HIS A 147 8.06 -11.03 18.55
C HIS A 147 7.22 -10.95 17.27
N LEU A 148 6.61 -9.78 17.00
CA LEU A 148 5.97 -9.51 15.72
C LEU A 148 7.06 -9.26 14.65
N PRO A 149 7.18 -10.11 13.62
CA PRO A 149 8.34 -10.10 12.71
C PRO A 149 8.58 -8.78 11.95
N TRP A 150 7.54 -7.96 11.77
CA TRP A 150 7.56 -6.72 11.00
C TRP A 150 7.51 -5.46 11.88
N ALA A 151 7.47 -5.61 13.21
CA ALA A 151 7.42 -4.46 14.12
C ALA A 151 8.74 -3.67 14.11
N SER A 152 9.87 -4.34 13.91
CA SER A 152 11.19 -3.72 13.72
C SER A 152 11.24 -2.88 12.44
N GLN A 153 10.69 -3.38 11.33
CA GLN A 153 10.59 -2.61 10.09
C GLN A 153 9.77 -1.33 10.30
N VAL A 154 8.63 -1.41 10.99
CA VAL A 154 7.84 -0.21 11.28
C VAL A 154 8.61 0.75 12.18
N ALA A 155 9.37 0.24 13.16
CA ALA A 155 10.23 1.08 14.00
C ALA A 155 11.29 1.81 13.16
N ASP A 156 11.93 1.11 12.21
CA ASP A 156 12.92 1.68 11.31
C ASP A 156 12.32 2.74 10.38
N GLU A 157 11.14 2.48 9.81
CA GLU A 157 10.40 3.44 8.97
C GLU A 157 10.11 4.76 9.70
N VAL A 158 9.85 4.69 11.00
CA VAL A 158 9.50 5.87 11.80
C VAL A 158 10.66 6.50 12.56
N ASP A 159 11.82 5.85 12.69
CA ASP A 159 12.99 6.34 13.45
C ASP A 159 13.53 7.68 12.89
N GLY A 160 13.31 7.95 11.61
CA GLY A 160 13.74 9.16 10.90
C GLY A 160 12.73 10.30 10.79
N LEU A 161 11.58 10.23 11.48
CA LEU A 161 10.52 11.24 11.35
C LEU A 161 10.54 12.28 12.48
N TRP A 162 10.66 13.57 12.15
CA TRP A 162 10.80 14.66 13.13
C TRP A 162 9.47 15.39 13.43
N PRO A 163 9.36 16.03 14.61
CA PRO A 163 8.19 16.84 14.95
C PRO A 163 8.05 18.04 14.00
N PRO A 164 6.81 18.53 13.78
CA PRO A 164 6.57 19.73 12.99
C PRO A 164 7.27 20.95 13.63
N ARG A 165 8.00 21.73 12.81
CA ARG A 165 8.81 22.90 13.23
C ARG A 165 8.03 24.04 13.90
N THR A 166 6.70 24.06 13.82
CA THR A 166 5.86 25.16 14.33
C THR A 166 5.38 24.90 15.76
N THR A 167 5.96 25.61 16.73
CA THR A 167 5.76 25.39 18.18
C THR A 167 4.83 26.39 18.88
N ALA A 168 3.99 27.14 18.18
CA ALA A 168 2.94 27.94 18.82
C ALA A 168 1.58 27.73 18.12
N PRO A 169 0.49 27.45 18.87
CA PRO A 169 -0.85 27.49 18.30
C PRO A 169 -1.14 28.90 17.79
N PRO A 170 -1.91 29.06 16.70
CA PRO A 170 -2.47 30.36 16.32
C PRO A 170 -3.18 30.97 17.53
N ARG A 171 -2.95 32.27 17.81
CA ARG A 171 -3.34 32.96 19.06
C ARG A 171 -4.85 32.93 19.39
N SER A 172 -5.70 32.44 18.50
CA SER A 172 -7.17 32.38 18.60
C SER A 172 -7.76 30.99 18.42
N TRP A 173 -6.97 29.94 18.19
CA TRP A 173 -7.54 28.63 17.84
C TRP A 173 -8.00 27.85 19.08
N THR A 174 -9.28 27.49 19.09
CA THR A 174 -9.85 26.49 20.00
C THR A 174 -10.33 25.31 19.17
N TYR A 175 -10.27 24.11 19.74
CA TYR A 175 -10.83 22.89 19.14
C TYR A 175 -12.32 22.99 18.76
N SER A 176 -12.99 24.08 19.17
CA SER A 176 -14.42 24.36 18.98
C SER A 176 -14.68 25.42 17.90
N ALA A 177 -13.68 25.85 17.12
CA ALA A 177 -13.90 26.80 16.04
C ALA A 177 -14.86 26.20 14.99
N PRO A 178 -15.92 26.92 14.55
CA PRO A 178 -16.80 26.43 13.50
C PRO A 178 -16.01 26.18 12.23
N VAL A 179 -16.30 25.08 11.55
CA VAL A 179 -15.73 24.81 10.23
C VAL A 179 -16.41 25.73 9.22
N THR A 180 -15.62 26.39 8.38
CA THR A 180 -16.15 27.39 7.44
C THR A 180 -16.26 26.88 6.01
N GLN A 181 -15.58 25.77 5.70
CA GLN A 181 -15.60 25.16 4.37
C GLN A 181 -16.08 23.71 4.41
N PRO A 182 -16.89 23.29 3.42
CA PRO A 182 -17.36 21.91 3.33
C PRO A 182 -16.25 20.83 3.35
N LEU A 183 -15.15 21.09 2.64
CA LEU A 183 -14.01 20.17 2.60
C LEU A 183 -13.27 20.07 3.94
N SER A 184 -13.24 21.16 4.71
CA SER A 184 -12.65 21.16 6.05
C SER A 184 -13.50 20.34 7.03
N LEU A 185 -14.82 20.19 6.79
CA LEU A 185 -15.69 19.33 7.60
C LEU A 185 -15.34 17.86 7.38
N LEU A 186 -15.10 17.50 6.12
CA LEU A 186 -14.63 16.18 5.72
C LEU A 186 -13.29 15.83 6.39
N HIS A 187 -12.31 16.74 6.31
CA HIS A 187 -11.01 16.53 6.96
C HIS A 187 -11.12 16.34 8.47
N ASP A 188 -11.91 17.20 9.14
CA ASP A 188 -12.12 17.11 10.59
C ASP A 188 -12.72 15.76 10.97
N TRP A 189 -13.76 15.35 10.26
CA TRP A 189 -14.41 14.06 10.48
C TRP A 189 -13.44 12.88 10.32
N MET A 190 -12.66 12.84 9.23
CA MET A 190 -11.69 11.76 8.99
C MET A 190 -10.62 11.69 10.08
N VAL A 191 -10.04 12.83 10.45
CA VAL A 191 -8.96 12.90 11.45
C VAL A 191 -9.43 12.48 12.84
N HIS A 192 -10.72 12.69 13.14
CA HIS A 192 -11.30 12.34 14.42
C HIS A 192 -12.03 10.99 14.45
N ALA A 193 -12.06 10.26 13.33
CA ALA A 193 -12.80 9.01 13.19
C ALA A 193 -12.47 7.99 14.30
N GLY A 194 -11.18 7.89 14.69
CA GLY A 194 -10.68 6.94 15.68
C GLY A 194 -10.78 7.35 17.15
N ASP A 195 -11.00 8.63 17.45
CA ASP A 195 -10.81 9.14 18.83
C ASP A 195 -12.09 9.22 19.67
N ARG A 196 -13.26 8.89 19.11
CA ARG A 196 -14.58 9.15 19.74
C ARG A 196 -14.77 10.61 20.22
N ARG A 197 -13.85 11.50 19.83
CA ARG A 197 -13.78 12.94 20.11
C ARG A 197 -13.83 13.71 18.78
N ALA A 198 -14.68 13.29 17.84
CA ALA A 198 -15.04 14.13 16.70
C ALA A 198 -15.66 15.42 17.25
N ALA A 199 -14.78 16.40 17.48
CA ALA A 199 -15.08 17.61 18.20
C ALA A 199 -15.69 18.68 17.27
N GLY A 200 -15.76 18.43 15.96
CA GLY A 200 -16.26 19.41 14.98
C GLY A 200 -17.77 19.44 14.77
N TYR A 201 -18.51 18.36 15.01
CA TYR A 201 -19.98 18.42 14.95
C TYR A 201 -20.58 18.19 16.33
N ARG A 202 -20.62 19.28 17.11
CA ARG A 202 -21.55 19.41 18.24
C ARG A 202 -22.91 19.81 17.66
N PRO A 203 -23.95 18.97 17.74
CA PRO A 203 -25.29 19.29 17.23
C PRO A 203 -25.98 20.50 17.90
N GLU A 204 -25.29 21.18 18.82
CA GLU A 204 -25.84 22.17 19.74
C GLU A 204 -25.68 23.61 19.24
N ALA A 205 -24.89 23.85 18.19
CA ALA A 205 -24.69 25.17 17.63
C ALA A 205 -25.71 25.50 16.52
N ARG A 206 -26.96 25.71 16.94
CA ARG A 206 -28.05 26.40 16.21
C ARG A 206 -28.60 25.71 14.95
N GLY A 207 -29.58 24.84 15.16
CA GLY A 207 -30.61 24.49 14.16
C GLY A 207 -30.19 23.42 13.14
N GLY A 208 -30.79 22.23 13.26
CA GLY A 208 -30.78 21.18 12.23
C GLY A 208 -29.54 20.29 12.22
N GLY A 209 -29.72 19.00 12.49
CA GLY A 209 -28.67 17.98 12.36
C GLY A 209 -28.46 17.49 10.92
N TRP A 210 -29.37 17.78 10.00
CA TRP A 210 -29.43 17.14 8.69
C TRP A 210 -28.24 17.48 7.80
N GLU A 211 -27.69 18.69 7.93
CA GLU A 211 -26.44 19.08 7.29
C GLU A 211 -25.28 18.16 7.69
N ALA A 212 -25.20 17.76 8.97
CA ALA A 212 -24.19 16.79 9.37
C ALA A 212 -24.41 15.41 8.79
N LEU A 213 -25.67 14.99 8.63
CA LEU A 213 -25.94 13.73 7.96
C LEU A 213 -25.44 13.79 6.51
N VAL A 214 -25.69 14.89 5.78
CA VAL A 214 -25.18 15.05 4.40
C VAL A 214 -23.65 15.10 4.34
N VAL A 215 -23.01 15.86 5.23
CA VAL A 215 -21.54 15.88 5.35
C VAL A 215 -21.00 14.50 5.67
N HIS A 216 -21.69 13.76 6.53
CA HIS A 216 -21.31 12.43 6.94
C HIS A 216 -21.37 11.44 5.77
N GLU A 217 -22.49 11.40 5.05
CA GLU A 217 -22.65 10.45 3.94
C GLU A 217 -21.73 10.79 2.75
N SER A 218 -21.51 12.08 2.48
CA SER A 218 -20.59 12.56 1.43
C SER A 218 -19.13 12.23 1.74
N ALA A 219 -18.75 12.25 3.02
CA ALA A 219 -17.41 11.89 3.46
C ALA A 219 -17.05 10.44 3.14
N SER A 220 -17.99 9.53 3.40
CA SER A 220 -17.84 8.13 3.03
C SER A 220 -17.82 7.94 1.51
N CYS A 221 -18.64 8.68 0.74
CA CYS A 221 -18.58 8.65 -0.74
C CYS A 221 -17.18 9.01 -1.24
N TYR A 222 -16.59 10.08 -0.71
CA TYR A 222 -15.24 10.51 -1.10
C TYR A 222 -14.19 9.43 -0.86
N LEU A 223 -14.21 8.80 0.30
CA LEU A 223 -13.23 7.76 0.64
C LEU A 223 -13.39 6.50 -0.21
N TYR A 224 -14.62 6.07 -0.49
CA TYR A 224 -14.84 4.94 -1.39
C TYR A 224 -14.39 5.24 -2.82
N TYR A 225 -14.73 6.42 -3.33
CA TYR A 225 -14.28 6.88 -4.64
C TYR A 225 -12.75 6.95 -4.72
N ALA A 226 -12.11 7.51 -3.70
CA ALA A 226 -10.66 7.60 -3.65
C ALA A 226 -10.00 6.21 -3.58
N PHE A 227 -10.48 5.32 -2.71
CA PHE A 227 -9.90 3.99 -2.57
C PHE A 227 -10.12 3.14 -3.82
N MET A 228 -11.28 3.22 -4.46
CA MET A 228 -11.53 2.57 -5.74
C MET A 228 -10.55 3.04 -6.84
N ALA A 229 -10.27 4.34 -6.91
CA ALA A 229 -9.39 4.92 -7.92
C ALA A 229 -7.92 4.47 -7.78
N GLU A 230 -7.50 4.09 -6.56
CA GLU A 230 -6.12 3.73 -6.27
C GLU A 230 -5.88 2.25 -5.95
N GLU A 231 -6.93 1.46 -5.88
CA GLU A 231 -6.82 0.07 -5.46
C GLU A 231 -6.19 -0.75 -6.58
N ASP A 232 -5.02 -1.32 -6.31
CA ASP A 232 -4.28 -2.15 -7.24
C ASP A 232 -4.68 -3.63 -7.12
N ASP A 233 -5.23 -4.05 -5.97
CA ASP A 233 -5.77 -5.40 -5.81
C ASP A 233 -7.08 -5.56 -6.60
N PRO A 234 -7.09 -6.37 -7.69
CA PRO A 234 -8.27 -6.51 -8.55
C PRO A 234 -9.45 -7.18 -7.83
N ARG A 235 -9.24 -7.81 -6.67
CA ARG A 235 -10.31 -8.39 -5.86
C ARG A 235 -11.05 -7.33 -5.04
N LEU A 236 -10.36 -6.27 -4.63
CA LEU A 236 -10.91 -5.24 -3.75
C LEU A 236 -11.50 -4.05 -4.51
N ARG A 237 -10.98 -3.73 -5.70
CA ARG A 237 -11.51 -2.64 -6.51
C ARG A 237 -13.04 -2.76 -6.76
N PRO A 238 -13.59 -3.93 -7.11
CA PRO A 238 -15.04 -4.09 -7.27
C PRO A 238 -15.82 -3.94 -5.95
N MET A 239 -15.22 -4.33 -4.81
CA MET A 239 -15.82 -4.11 -3.49
C MET A 239 -15.90 -2.61 -3.17
N TRP A 240 -14.85 -1.84 -3.45
CA TRP A 240 -14.86 -0.39 -3.27
C TRP A 240 -15.91 0.30 -4.14
N GLU A 241 -16.02 -0.12 -5.40
CA GLU A 241 -17.04 0.37 -6.32
C GLU A 241 -18.46 0.04 -5.81
N LEU A 242 -18.71 -1.20 -5.38
CA LEU A 242 -19.99 -1.59 -4.78
C LEU A 242 -20.36 -0.69 -3.60
N HIS A 243 -19.43 -0.48 -2.68
CA HIS A 243 -19.71 0.34 -1.49
C HIS A 243 -19.86 1.82 -1.82
N LEU A 244 -19.14 2.34 -2.82
CA LEU A 244 -19.40 3.67 -3.37
C LEU A 244 -20.85 3.76 -3.87
N GLN A 245 -21.28 2.82 -4.70
CA GLN A 245 -22.65 2.80 -5.24
C GLN A 245 -23.72 2.74 -4.14
N MET A 246 -23.50 1.93 -3.10
CA MET A 246 -24.39 1.92 -1.93
C MET A 246 -24.42 3.28 -1.22
N GLN A 247 -23.26 3.93 -1.12
CA GLN A 247 -23.10 5.15 -0.37
C GLN A 247 -23.65 6.39 -1.07
N LEU A 248 -23.65 6.41 -2.40
CA LEU A 248 -24.33 7.43 -3.19
C LEU A 248 -25.83 7.47 -2.88
N ALA A 249 -26.48 6.30 -2.74
CA ALA A 249 -27.89 6.24 -2.36
C ALA A 249 -28.15 6.72 -0.91
N HIS A 250 -27.20 6.50 0.00
CA HIS A 250 -27.29 7.06 1.35
C HIS A 250 -27.21 8.59 1.33
N LEU A 251 -26.28 9.14 0.54
CA LEU A 251 -26.16 10.58 0.38
C LEU A 251 -27.46 11.19 -0.16
N HIS A 252 -28.07 10.58 -1.19
CA HIS A 252 -29.38 11.01 -1.69
C HIS A 252 -30.48 10.97 -0.63
N ALA A 253 -30.53 9.92 0.18
CA ALA A 253 -31.49 9.83 1.29
C ALA A 253 -31.26 10.91 2.34
N ALA A 254 -30.01 11.22 2.67
CA ALA A 254 -29.65 12.32 3.56
C ALA A 254 -30.02 13.69 2.96
N SER A 255 -29.78 13.88 1.67
CA SER A 255 -30.15 15.08 0.91
C SER A 255 -31.66 15.31 0.90
N ASP A 256 -32.45 14.25 0.72
CA ASP A 256 -33.90 14.33 0.80
C ASP A 256 -34.39 14.74 2.20
N LEU A 257 -33.74 14.23 3.26
CA LEU A 257 -34.06 14.61 4.63
C LEU A 257 -33.65 16.07 4.91
N LEU A 258 -32.49 16.51 4.45
CA LEU A 258 -32.06 17.91 4.54
C LEU A 258 -33.06 18.83 3.84
N ARG A 259 -33.43 18.53 2.60
CA ARG A 259 -34.41 19.32 1.84
C ARG A 259 -35.76 19.35 2.55
N ARG A 260 -36.23 18.21 3.06
CA ARG A 260 -37.56 18.11 3.68
C ARG A 260 -37.66 18.87 5.01
N TYR A 261 -36.60 18.86 5.82
CA TYR A 261 -36.63 19.37 7.20
C TYR A 261 -35.91 20.70 7.39
N SER A 262 -35.04 21.09 6.47
CA SER A 262 -34.31 22.36 6.50
C SER A 262 -34.57 23.25 5.28
N ASP A 263 -35.23 22.76 4.21
CA ASP A 263 -35.43 23.48 2.94
C ASP A 263 -34.13 24.01 2.34
N ARG A 264 -33.07 23.20 2.45
CA ARG A 264 -31.72 23.53 1.96
C ARG A 264 -31.26 22.53 0.93
N ASP A 265 -30.48 23.01 -0.02
CA ASP A 265 -29.83 22.17 -1.00
C ASP A 265 -28.54 21.53 -0.45
N SER A 266 -28.22 20.32 -0.89
CA SER A 266 -27.01 19.62 -0.43
C SER A 266 -25.74 20.24 -1.00
N HIS A 267 -25.77 20.78 -2.22
CA HIS A 267 -24.66 21.53 -2.81
C HIS A 267 -24.31 22.79 -2.01
N GLU A 268 -25.25 23.39 -1.28
CA GLU A 268 -24.94 24.48 -0.34
C GLU A 268 -24.11 24.00 0.87
N VAL A 269 -24.20 22.72 1.21
CA VAL A 269 -23.55 22.12 2.38
C VAL A 269 -22.21 21.51 2.00
N ILE A 270 -22.14 20.79 0.89
CA ILE A 270 -20.95 20.02 0.49
C ILE A 270 -20.18 20.64 -0.70
N GLY A 271 -20.77 21.62 -1.39
CA GLY A 271 -20.23 22.19 -2.63
C GLY A 271 -20.55 21.34 -3.87
N GLU A 272 -20.05 21.79 -5.02
CA GLU A 272 -20.14 21.06 -6.30
C GLU A 272 -18.89 20.22 -6.52
N GLY A 273 -19.07 18.91 -6.62
CA GLY A 273 -17.98 17.98 -6.90
C GLY A 273 -17.07 17.65 -5.72
N LEU A 274 -16.53 16.43 -5.74
CA LEU A 274 -15.46 16.00 -4.86
C LEU A 274 -14.09 16.41 -5.42
N PRO A 275 -13.10 16.71 -4.54
CA PRO A 275 -11.74 16.97 -4.98
C PRO A 275 -11.12 15.73 -5.62
N GLU A 276 -9.94 15.90 -6.23
CA GLU A 276 -9.18 14.77 -6.77
C GLU A 276 -8.98 13.67 -5.71
N PRO A 277 -9.11 12.38 -6.09
CA PRO A 277 -8.88 11.24 -5.21
C PRO A 277 -7.62 11.38 -4.37
N VAL A 278 -7.76 11.13 -3.06
CA VAL A 278 -6.60 11.07 -2.17
C VAL A 278 -5.71 9.89 -2.53
N THR A 279 -4.42 10.19 -2.66
CA THR A 279 -3.37 9.17 -2.65
C THR A 279 -2.85 8.82 -1.27
N LEU A 280 -3.07 7.56 -0.86
CA LEU A 280 -2.48 6.97 0.34
C LEU A 280 -1.11 6.32 0.07
N ARG A 281 -0.69 6.23 -1.20
CA ARG A 281 0.68 5.86 -1.59
C ARG A 281 1.60 7.05 -1.27
N THR A 282 2.62 6.86 -0.43
CA THR A 282 3.53 7.96 -0.06
C THR A 282 4.88 7.73 -0.72
N ASP A 283 5.12 8.40 -1.85
CA ASP A 283 6.43 8.64 -2.45
C ASP A 283 7.14 9.85 -1.78
N ARG A 284 6.38 10.70 -1.08
CA ARG A 284 6.90 11.88 -0.39
C ARG A 284 7.13 11.62 1.11
N PRO A 285 8.28 12.05 1.67
CA PRO A 285 8.48 12.01 3.10
C PRO A 285 7.36 12.78 3.82
N LEU A 286 6.85 12.21 4.91
CA LEU A 286 5.86 12.82 5.81
C LEU A 286 6.34 14.11 6.50
N VAL A 287 7.53 14.60 6.16
CA VAL A 287 8.22 15.72 6.78
C VAL A 287 8.65 16.70 5.69
N TRP A 288 8.30 17.97 5.90
CA TRP A 288 8.83 19.12 5.18
C TRP A 288 10.36 19.11 5.25
N VAL A 289 11.03 18.77 4.14
CA VAL A 289 12.50 18.83 4.05
C VAL A 289 12.94 20.27 3.84
N HIS A 290 13.75 20.78 4.77
CA HIS A 290 14.93 21.68 4.67
C HIS A 290 15.12 22.47 5.99
N GLU A 291 16.30 22.64 6.63
CA GLU A 291 17.74 22.53 6.24
C GLU A 291 18.65 22.86 7.48
N PRO A 292 19.97 23.13 7.36
CA PRO A 292 21.17 22.30 7.11
C PRO A 292 22.02 22.08 8.40
N ASP A 293 23.06 21.25 8.29
CA ASP A 293 24.24 21.10 9.18
C ASP A 293 24.02 20.97 10.70
N ARG A 294 24.11 19.73 11.19
CA ARG A 294 24.70 19.46 12.52
C ARG A 294 25.65 18.26 12.44
N PRO A 295 26.76 18.28 13.21
CA PRO A 295 27.87 17.37 13.01
C PRO A 295 27.45 15.92 13.25
N LYS A 296 27.88 15.04 12.35
CA LYS A 296 27.65 13.60 12.42
C LYS A 296 28.06 13.09 13.80
N ARG A 297 27.08 12.62 14.59
CA ARG A 297 27.37 11.80 15.77
C ARG A 297 28.10 10.57 15.26
N ASN A 298 29.32 10.36 15.75
CA ASN A 298 30.14 9.19 15.48
C ASN A 298 29.32 7.90 15.72
N ARG A 299 28.69 7.40 14.67
CA ARG A 299 28.13 6.06 14.59
C ARG A 299 29.10 5.28 13.71
N LYS A 300 29.60 4.17 14.23
CA LYS A 300 30.32 3.16 13.44
C LYS A 300 29.52 2.90 12.15
N PRO A 301 30.16 2.81 10.97
CA PRO A 301 29.45 2.54 9.73
C PRO A 301 28.64 1.25 9.86
N PRO A 302 27.36 1.23 9.43
CA PRO A 302 26.61 -0.01 9.35
C PRO A 302 27.28 -0.95 8.35
N ASP A 303 27.16 -2.24 8.61
CA ASP A 303 27.96 -3.33 8.08
C ASP A 303 28.13 -3.37 6.54
N SER A 304 29.30 -3.84 6.17
CA SER A 304 29.94 -4.02 4.86
C SER A 304 29.36 -5.15 3.99
N GLY A 305 28.04 -5.17 3.79
CA GLY A 305 27.41 -6.18 2.92
C GLY A 305 27.97 -6.17 1.48
N PRO A 306 27.89 -7.31 0.75
CA PRO A 306 28.44 -7.43 -0.59
C PRO A 306 27.75 -6.45 -1.54
N ASP A 307 28.53 -5.87 -2.46
CA ASP A 307 27.99 -5.03 -3.51
C ASP A 307 27.24 -5.85 -4.58
N VAL A 308 26.46 -5.20 -5.45
CA VAL A 308 25.63 -5.90 -6.45
C VAL A 308 26.45 -6.81 -7.36
N LEU A 309 27.68 -6.44 -7.71
CA LEU A 309 28.51 -7.25 -8.60
C LEU A 309 29.06 -8.48 -7.87
N GLU A 310 29.41 -8.33 -6.59
CA GLU A 310 29.77 -9.46 -5.73
C GLU A 310 28.59 -10.42 -5.51
N LEU A 311 27.37 -9.88 -5.44
CA LEU A 311 26.15 -10.67 -5.32
C LEU A 311 25.84 -11.46 -6.60
N LEU A 312 25.84 -10.82 -7.77
CA LEU A 312 25.61 -11.48 -9.06
C LEU A 312 26.67 -12.55 -9.34
N THR A 313 27.94 -12.28 -9.02
CA THR A 313 29.03 -13.29 -9.08
C THR A 313 28.74 -14.49 -8.17
N ALA A 314 28.21 -14.26 -6.97
CA ALA A 314 27.83 -15.34 -6.06
C ALA A 314 26.62 -16.14 -6.58
N GLN A 315 25.67 -15.49 -7.27
CA GLN A 315 24.57 -16.14 -7.97
C GLN A 315 25.07 -17.02 -9.12
N HIS A 316 26.02 -16.58 -9.95
CA HIS A 316 26.67 -17.42 -10.98
C HIS A 316 27.24 -18.72 -10.41
N ALA A 317 27.96 -18.61 -9.30
CA ALA A 317 28.52 -19.77 -8.62
C ALA A 317 27.43 -20.70 -8.05
N ARG A 318 26.30 -20.14 -7.59
CA ARG A 318 25.13 -20.91 -7.13
C ARG A 318 24.42 -21.61 -8.27
N THR A 319 24.21 -20.93 -9.38
CA THR A 319 23.63 -21.46 -10.62
C THR A 319 24.43 -22.65 -11.13
N SER A 320 25.77 -22.54 -11.16
CA SER A 320 26.66 -23.66 -11.52
C SER A 320 26.49 -24.89 -10.60
N ARG A 321 26.34 -24.69 -9.28
CA ARG A 321 26.10 -25.79 -8.33
C ARG A 321 24.72 -26.42 -8.52
N LEU A 322 23.71 -25.62 -8.84
CA LEU A 322 22.35 -26.10 -9.07
C LEU A 322 22.25 -26.89 -10.38
N PHE A 323 22.95 -26.48 -11.45
CA PHE A 323 23.06 -27.29 -12.67
C PHE A 323 23.67 -28.68 -12.42
N SER A 324 24.75 -28.75 -11.63
CA SER A 324 25.36 -30.04 -11.27
C SER A 324 24.41 -30.96 -10.49
N ARG A 325 23.51 -30.39 -9.67
CA ARG A 325 22.49 -31.14 -8.92
C ARG A 325 21.28 -31.50 -9.79
N ALA A 326 20.88 -30.62 -10.70
CA ALA A 326 19.77 -30.86 -11.63
C ALA A 326 20.11 -31.95 -12.65
N GLY A 327 21.39 -32.10 -13.04
CA GLY A 327 21.87 -33.19 -13.91
C GLY A 327 22.15 -34.52 -13.21
N SER A 328 21.70 -34.70 -11.96
CA SER A 328 21.79 -35.97 -11.23
C SER A 328 20.43 -36.68 -11.21
N THR A 329 20.37 -37.97 -10.84
CA THR A 329 19.12 -38.74 -10.89
C THR A 329 18.31 -38.65 -9.59
N GLY A 330 16.97 -38.61 -9.69
CA GLY A 330 16.03 -38.74 -8.56
C GLY A 330 15.28 -37.45 -8.19
N ASP A 331 14.43 -37.50 -7.15
CA ASP A 331 13.54 -36.40 -6.73
C ASP A 331 14.31 -35.11 -6.37
N GLY A 332 15.56 -35.25 -5.91
CA GLY A 332 16.44 -34.12 -5.62
C GLY A 332 16.84 -33.29 -6.85
N ALA A 333 16.75 -33.86 -8.05
CA ALA A 333 17.07 -33.20 -9.31
C ALA A 333 15.98 -32.21 -9.73
N HIS A 334 14.71 -32.60 -9.59
CA HIS A 334 13.55 -31.75 -9.91
C HIS A 334 13.47 -30.55 -8.98
N MET A 335 13.71 -30.74 -7.68
CA MET A 335 13.78 -29.64 -6.71
C MET A 335 14.95 -28.69 -7.02
N ALA A 336 16.12 -29.23 -7.35
CA ALA A 336 17.28 -28.42 -7.73
C ALA A 336 17.02 -27.62 -9.03
N PHE A 337 16.28 -28.19 -9.99
CA PHE A 337 15.89 -27.50 -11.21
C PHE A 337 14.86 -26.39 -10.95
N GLY A 338 13.89 -26.60 -10.05
CA GLY A 338 12.97 -25.55 -9.63
C GLY A 338 13.67 -24.35 -8.97
N ASP A 339 14.64 -24.63 -8.10
CA ASP A 339 15.48 -23.58 -7.48
C ASP A 339 16.35 -22.86 -8.51
N LEU A 340 16.87 -23.60 -9.50
CA LEU A 340 17.67 -23.08 -10.60
C LEU A 340 16.87 -22.14 -11.49
N ALA A 341 15.69 -22.57 -11.94
CA ALA A 341 14.83 -21.78 -12.81
C ALA A 341 14.39 -20.48 -12.14
N ARG A 342 14.09 -20.52 -10.83
CA ARG A 342 13.78 -19.33 -10.05
C ARG A 342 14.98 -18.38 -9.96
N LEU A 343 16.17 -18.91 -9.69
CA LEU A 343 17.38 -18.12 -9.56
C LEU A 343 17.75 -17.42 -10.88
N ILE A 344 17.68 -18.11 -12.02
CA ILE A 344 17.95 -17.53 -13.34
C ILE A 344 16.98 -16.39 -13.64
N ALA A 345 15.68 -16.59 -13.42
CA ALA A 345 14.69 -15.55 -13.68
C ALA A 345 14.91 -14.29 -12.82
N VAL A 346 15.22 -14.44 -11.53
CA VAL A 346 15.51 -13.31 -10.64
C VAL A 346 16.78 -12.57 -11.07
N HIS A 347 17.79 -13.32 -11.50
CA HIS A 347 19.09 -12.82 -11.90
C HIS A 347 19.00 -11.98 -13.18
N GLU A 348 18.38 -12.51 -14.25
CA GLU A 348 18.20 -11.78 -15.52
C GLU A 348 17.41 -10.48 -15.33
N ILE A 349 16.39 -10.48 -14.48
CA ILE A 349 15.61 -9.26 -14.20
C ILE A 349 16.45 -8.20 -13.47
N ALA A 350 17.31 -8.61 -12.54
CA ALA A 350 18.21 -7.69 -11.86
C ALA A 350 19.19 -7.05 -12.85
N GLU A 351 19.68 -7.81 -13.83
CA GLU A 351 20.58 -7.33 -14.87
C GLU A 351 19.87 -6.37 -15.83
N GLU A 352 18.69 -6.74 -16.32
CA GLU A 352 17.86 -5.94 -17.23
C GLU A 352 17.44 -4.60 -16.63
N GLN A 353 17.02 -4.57 -15.37
CA GLN A 353 16.47 -3.36 -14.75
C GLN A 353 17.54 -2.47 -14.09
N MET A 354 18.65 -3.04 -13.62
CA MET A 354 19.62 -2.30 -12.83
C MET A 354 21.02 -2.22 -13.44
N ILE A 355 21.48 -3.26 -14.12
CA ILE A 355 22.86 -3.37 -14.59
C ILE A 355 23.00 -2.78 -15.99
N HIS A 356 22.26 -3.29 -16.98
CA HIS A 356 22.37 -2.84 -18.36
C HIS A 356 22.01 -1.36 -18.57
N PRO A 357 21.02 -0.77 -17.88
CA PRO A 357 20.74 0.66 -17.98
C PRO A 357 21.93 1.53 -17.54
N LEU A 358 22.69 1.10 -16.53
CA LEU A 358 23.91 1.79 -16.10
C LEU A 358 25.01 1.68 -17.15
N VAL A 359 25.18 0.51 -17.76
CA VAL A 359 26.17 0.31 -18.83
C VAL A 359 25.85 1.17 -20.04
N ARG A 360 24.58 1.20 -20.48
CA ARG A 360 24.11 2.10 -21.56
C ARG A 360 24.33 3.57 -21.22
N ARG A 361 24.04 3.99 -19.98
CA ARG A 361 24.26 5.38 -19.52
C ARG A 361 25.74 5.77 -19.54
N LEU A 362 26.62 4.87 -19.13
CA LEU A 362 28.06 5.11 -19.05
C LEU A 362 28.76 5.03 -20.41
N ARG A 363 28.22 4.23 -21.35
CA ARG A 363 28.76 4.02 -22.71
C ARG A 363 27.62 3.89 -23.73
N PRO A 364 26.99 5.00 -24.14
CA PRO A 364 25.87 4.98 -25.09
C PRO A 364 26.22 4.41 -26.47
N ASP A 365 27.49 4.49 -26.87
CA ASP A 365 27.97 4.04 -28.19
C ASP A 365 28.42 2.56 -28.23
N ASP A 366 28.35 1.84 -27.09
CA ASP A 366 28.80 0.44 -27.00
C ASP A 366 27.60 -0.52 -27.10
N GLN A 367 27.72 -1.53 -27.95
CA GLN A 367 26.70 -2.57 -28.16
C GLN A 367 26.77 -3.71 -27.13
N LEU A 368 27.63 -3.63 -26.10
CA LEU A 368 27.79 -4.67 -25.10
C LEU A 368 26.45 -5.02 -24.41
N ALA A 369 25.72 -4.04 -23.90
CA ALA A 369 24.45 -4.27 -23.20
C ALA A 369 23.38 -4.88 -24.12
N ASP A 370 23.33 -4.46 -25.38
CA ASP A 370 22.37 -5.01 -26.35
C ASP A 370 22.69 -6.47 -26.69
N ARG A 371 23.99 -6.82 -26.80
CA ARG A 371 24.41 -8.22 -27.02
C ARG A 371 24.10 -9.12 -25.83
N LEU A 372 24.30 -8.65 -24.60
CA LEU A 372 24.01 -9.42 -23.39
C LEU A 372 22.49 -9.67 -23.25
N LEU A 373 21.67 -8.65 -23.45
CA LEU A 373 20.21 -8.80 -23.48
C LEU A 373 19.72 -9.79 -24.55
N ASP A 374 20.35 -9.83 -25.73
CA ASP A 374 20.02 -10.81 -26.76
C ASP A 374 20.47 -12.24 -26.40
N GLU A 375 21.51 -12.40 -25.59
CA GLU A 375 21.94 -13.68 -25.04
C GLU A 375 20.97 -14.15 -23.95
N GLU A 376 20.59 -13.27 -23.03
CA GLU A 376 19.61 -13.52 -21.96
C GLU A 376 18.24 -13.92 -22.51
N ARG A 377 17.76 -13.26 -23.57
CA ARG A 377 16.51 -13.67 -24.25
C ARG A 377 16.56 -15.12 -24.71
N ARG A 378 17.68 -15.56 -25.28
CA ARG A 378 17.86 -16.96 -25.70
C ARG A 378 17.92 -17.91 -24.51
N ILE A 379 18.50 -17.47 -23.38
CA ILE A 379 18.53 -18.24 -22.14
C ILE A 379 17.11 -18.38 -21.56
N SER A 380 16.34 -17.30 -21.52
CA SER A 380 14.94 -17.28 -21.09
C SER A 380 14.05 -18.21 -21.94
N ASP A 381 14.24 -18.23 -23.26
CA ASP A 381 13.55 -19.15 -24.17
C ASP A 381 13.94 -20.61 -23.85
N ALA A 382 15.24 -20.90 -23.74
CA ALA A 382 15.74 -22.24 -23.41
C ALA A 382 15.30 -22.71 -22.01
N LEU A 383 15.20 -21.79 -21.03
CA LEU A 383 14.68 -22.07 -19.70
C LEU A 383 13.21 -22.43 -19.74
N SER A 384 12.41 -21.72 -20.55
CA SER A 384 10.98 -22.00 -20.74
C SER A 384 10.76 -23.40 -21.33
N ASP A 385 11.58 -23.79 -22.30
CA ASP A 385 11.56 -25.12 -22.89
C ASP A 385 11.99 -26.20 -21.89
N ALA A 386 13.04 -25.95 -21.09
CA ALA A 386 13.49 -26.87 -20.06
C ALA A 386 12.44 -27.06 -18.95
N VAL A 387 11.73 -26.01 -18.55
CA VAL A 387 10.62 -26.07 -17.60
C VAL A 387 9.46 -26.90 -18.13
N ARG A 388 9.11 -26.74 -19.42
CA ARG A 388 8.08 -27.56 -20.06
C ARG A 388 8.50 -29.02 -20.17
N ALA A 389 9.76 -29.29 -20.53
CA ALA A 389 10.31 -30.64 -20.59
C ALA A 389 10.31 -31.33 -19.22
N ALA A 390 10.68 -30.61 -18.15
CA ALA A 390 10.67 -31.11 -16.78
C ALA A 390 9.27 -31.53 -16.31
N ALA A 391 8.22 -30.79 -16.70
CA ALA A 391 6.83 -31.14 -16.38
C ALA A 391 6.38 -32.48 -17.00
N HIS A 392 7.10 -32.96 -18.02
CA HIS A 392 6.85 -34.23 -18.70
C HIS A 392 7.91 -35.30 -18.41
N GLY A 393 8.84 -35.06 -17.49
CA GLY A 393 9.89 -36.01 -17.11
C GLY A 393 11.06 -36.09 -18.10
N HIS A 394 11.24 -35.09 -18.96
CA HIS A 394 12.27 -35.03 -20.01
C HIS A 394 13.34 -33.94 -19.72
N LEU A 395 13.62 -33.66 -18.45
CA LEU A 395 14.57 -32.60 -18.06
C LEU A 395 15.99 -32.85 -18.62
N ASP A 396 16.44 -34.11 -18.62
CA ASP A 396 17.78 -34.51 -19.05
C ASP A 396 18.10 -34.10 -20.51
N ASP A 397 17.09 -34.01 -21.38
CA ASP A 397 17.25 -33.66 -22.79
C ASP A 397 17.53 -32.16 -23.01
N THR A 398 17.25 -31.30 -22.02
CA THR A 398 17.27 -29.83 -22.16
C THR A 398 18.26 -29.15 -21.23
N VAL A 399 18.53 -29.73 -20.06
CA VAL A 399 19.32 -29.08 -18.98
C VAL A 399 20.78 -28.83 -19.37
N GLY A 400 21.36 -29.67 -20.24
CA GLY A 400 22.74 -29.52 -20.71
C GLY A 400 22.95 -28.30 -21.60
N GLY A 401 22.04 -28.06 -22.56
CA GLY A 401 22.11 -26.90 -23.45
C GLY A 401 21.93 -25.59 -22.68
N LEU A 402 20.95 -25.55 -21.77
CA LEU A 402 20.72 -24.40 -20.90
C LEU A 402 21.95 -24.10 -20.01
N ARG A 403 22.59 -25.13 -19.45
CA ARG A 403 23.81 -24.98 -18.64
C ARG A 403 24.93 -24.31 -19.43
N ASP A 404 25.16 -24.75 -20.66
CA ASP A 404 26.26 -24.25 -21.47
C ASP A 404 26.04 -22.77 -21.85
N MET A 405 24.78 -22.39 -22.14
CA MET A 405 24.39 -20.99 -22.41
C MET A 405 24.60 -20.09 -21.19
N VAL A 406 24.04 -20.46 -20.03
CA VAL A 406 24.16 -19.66 -18.79
C VAL A 406 25.62 -19.55 -18.34
N THR A 407 26.40 -20.62 -18.47
CA THR A 407 27.83 -20.59 -18.10
C THR A 407 28.63 -19.66 -19.02
N ALA A 408 28.31 -19.61 -20.31
CA ALA A 408 28.95 -18.70 -21.25
C ALA A 408 28.55 -17.24 -21.02
N HIS A 409 27.28 -17.00 -20.66
CA HIS A 409 26.74 -15.67 -20.29
C HIS A 409 27.45 -15.10 -19.05
N SER A 410 27.39 -15.79 -17.92
CA SER A 410 28.00 -15.34 -16.66
C SER A 410 29.50 -15.04 -16.79
N ARG A 411 30.24 -15.81 -17.61
CA ARG A 411 31.66 -15.55 -17.88
C ARG A 411 31.90 -14.25 -18.64
N ARG A 412 31.03 -13.92 -19.60
CA ARG A 412 31.13 -12.68 -20.38
C ARG A 412 30.82 -11.48 -19.50
N GLU A 413 29.80 -11.53 -18.66
CA GLU A 413 29.50 -10.43 -17.74
C GLU A 413 30.65 -10.16 -16.76
N GLU A 414 31.20 -11.22 -16.16
CA GLU A 414 32.33 -11.10 -15.22
C GLU A 414 33.60 -10.56 -15.88
N HIS A 415 33.82 -10.86 -17.16
CA HIS A 415 35.01 -10.43 -17.91
C HIS A 415 34.85 -9.05 -18.56
N ASP A 416 33.68 -8.77 -19.12
CA ASP A 416 33.46 -7.65 -20.02
C ASP A 416 32.64 -6.53 -19.37
N GLU A 417 31.58 -6.86 -18.61
CA GLU A 417 30.63 -5.86 -18.08
C GLU A 417 30.99 -5.39 -16.66
N PHE A 418 31.15 -6.33 -15.71
CA PHE A 418 31.38 -6.01 -14.30
C PHE A 418 32.66 -5.19 -14.07
N PRO A 419 33.80 -5.44 -14.74
CA PRO A 419 35.00 -4.62 -14.56
C PRO A 419 34.81 -3.16 -14.99
N ARG A 420 33.86 -2.87 -15.89
CA ARG A 420 33.54 -1.50 -16.31
C ARG A 420 32.72 -0.80 -15.23
N LEU A 421 31.71 -1.47 -14.69
CA LEU A 421 30.90 -0.95 -13.59
C LEU A 421 31.72 -0.73 -12.32
N ARG A 422 32.68 -1.62 -12.00
CA ARG A 422 33.60 -1.41 -10.86
C ARG A 422 34.44 -0.14 -10.99
N ARG A 423 34.82 0.24 -12.22
CA ARG A 423 35.63 1.44 -12.51
C ARG A 423 34.80 2.72 -12.51
N SER A 424 33.52 2.64 -12.85
CA SER A 424 32.68 3.81 -13.15
C SER A 424 31.59 4.10 -12.13
N VAL A 425 31.14 3.12 -11.34
CA VAL A 425 30.08 3.29 -10.34
C VAL A 425 30.67 3.21 -8.93
N PRO A 426 30.45 4.18 -8.02
CA PRO A 426 30.96 4.14 -6.65
C PRO A 426 30.51 2.90 -5.86
N VAL A 427 31.39 2.37 -4.99
CA VAL A 427 31.11 1.16 -4.19
C VAL A 427 29.86 1.28 -3.30
N GLN A 428 29.51 2.48 -2.83
CA GLN A 428 28.31 2.69 -2.03
C GLN A 428 27.02 2.55 -2.86
N GLU A 429 26.99 3.11 -4.07
CA GLU A 429 25.87 2.96 -5.01
C GLU A 429 25.71 1.48 -5.40
N ARG A 430 26.82 0.78 -5.69
CA ARG A 430 26.76 -0.67 -5.94
C ARG A 430 26.28 -1.48 -4.73
N ARG A 431 26.55 -1.03 -3.50
CA ARG A 431 26.05 -1.67 -2.27
C ARG A 431 24.57 -1.41 -2.04
N GLU A 432 24.07 -0.25 -2.44
CA GLU A 432 22.63 0.06 -2.45
C GLU A 432 21.90 -0.84 -3.43
N MET A 433 22.41 -0.95 -4.66
CA MET A 433 21.92 -1.91 -5.65
C MET A 433 21.97 -3.36 -5.14
N GLY A 434 23.05 -3.74 -4.44
CA GLY A 434 23.17 -5.08 -3.88
C GLY A 434 22.14 -5.37 -2.79
N ARG A 435 21.69 -4.33 -2.06
CA ARG A 435 20.57 -4.47 -1.10
C ARG A 435 19.24 -4.65 -1.82
N ALA A 436 19.01 -3.90 -2.91
CA ALA A 436 17.83 -4.01 -3.75
C ALA A 436 17.65 -5.43 -4.29
N VAL A 437 18.69 -5.99 -4.94
CA VAL A 437 18.64 -7.34 -5.51
C VAL A 437 18.42 -8.40 -4.42
N ARG A 438 19.07 -8.30 -3.26
CA ARG A 438 18.82 -9.24 -2.13
C ARG A 438 17.40 -9.15 -1.58
N ALA A 439 16.82 -7.96 -1.54
CA ALA A 439 15.43 -7.78 -1.12
C ALA A 439 14.48 -8.42 -2.14
N ALA A 440 14.74 -8.22 -3.44
CA ALA A 440 13.98 -8.85 -4.52
C ALA A 440 14.10 -10.39 -4.52
N GLU A 441 15.31 -10.93 -4.30
CA GLU A 441 15.52 -12.38 -4.11
C GLU A 441 14.75 -12.92 -2.90
N ALA A 442 14.77 -12.21 -1.77
CA ALA A 442 14.05 -12.61 -0.57
C ALA A 442 12.52 -12.60 -0.80
N ALA A 443 12.00 -11.61 -1.52
CA ALA A 443 10.60 -11.55 -1.93
C ALA A 443 10.23 -12.72 -2.87
N ALA A 444 11.11 -13.09 -3.80
CA ALA A 444 10.93 -14.25 -4.67
C ALA A 444 10.99 -15.60 -3.92
N ALA A 445 11.73 -15.67 -2.80
CA ALA A 445 11.94 -16.87 -2.01
C ALA A 445 10.87 -17.13 -0.92
N ALA A 446 10.05 -16.13 -0.56
CA ALA A 446 9.16 -16.16 0.61
C ALA A 446 7.93 -17.09 0.52
N ASP A 447 7.82 -17.94 -0.51
CA ASP A 447 6.62 -18.74 -0.79
C ASP A 447 6.97 -20.21 -1.14
N ALA A 448 6.31 -21.15 -0.47
CA ALA A 448 6.26 -22.56 -0.86
C ALA A 448 5.30 -22.65 -2.05
N GLY A 449 5.85 -22.36 -3.23
CA GLY A 449 5.09 -22.03 -4.44
C GLY A 449 4.08 -23.08 -4.93
N PRO A 450 3.33 -22.76 -6.00
CA PRO A 450 2.41 -23.70 -6.64
C PRO A 450 3.15 -24.97 -7.11
N ARG A 451 2.43 -26.10 -7.20
CA ARG A 451 2.97 -27.37 -7.72
C ARG A 451 3.48 -27.29 -9.16
N ASP A 452 3.14 -26.22 -9.89
CA ASP A 452 3.55 -25.96 -11.26
C ASP A 452 4.84 -25.10 -11.31
N PRO A 453 5.96 -25.67 -11.78
CA PRO A 453 7.24 -24.97 -11.88
C PRO A 453 7.20 -23.74 -12.78
N ALA A 454 6.43 -23.74 -13.88
CA ALA A 454 6.35 -22.61 -14.80
C ALA A 454 5.69 -21.40 -14.14
N ARG A 455 4.60 -21.66 -13.40
CA ARG A 455 3.89 -20.62 -12.66
C ARG A 455 4.72 -20.07 -11.50
N ALA A 456 5.48 -20.93 -10.82
CA ALA A 456 6.38 -20.50 -9.75
C ALA A 456 7.52 -19.60 -10.25
N VAL A 457 8.07 -19.89 -11.43
CA VAL A 457 9.11 -19.07 -12.08
C VAL A 457 8.52 -17.73 -12.53
N ALA A 458 7.35 -17.73 -13.18
CA ALA A 458 6.68 -16.49 -13.60
C ALA A 458 6.35 -15.57 -12.41
N GLN A 459 5.81 -16.12 -11.32
CA GLN A 459 5.51 -15.35 -10.11
C GLN A 459 6.76 -14.81 -9.43
N ALA A 460 7.85 -15.58 -9.41
CA ALA A 460 9.13 -15.08 -8.90
C ALA A 460 9.67 -13.95 -9.76
N ALA A 461 9.57 -14.07 -11.08
CA ALA A 461 9.97 -13.04 -12.03
C ALA A 461 9.15 -11.75 -11.85
N ASP A 462 7.82 -11.86 -11.74
CA ASP A 462 6.93 -10.71 -11.53
C ASP A 462 7.27 -9.97 -10.22
N ARG A 463 7.44 -10.71 -9.12
CA ARG A 463 7.81 -10.11 -7.82
C ARG A 463 9.15 -9.40 -7.83
N VAL A 464 10.13 -9.92 -8.57
CA VAL A 464 11.44 -9.27 -8.70
C VAL A 464 11.31 -8.01 -9.53
N ARG A 465 10.55 -8.04 -10.64
CA ARG A 465 10.29 -6.84 -11.45
C ARG A 465 9.59 -5.76 -10.62
N ASP A 466 8.61 -6.14 -9.81
CA ASP A 466 7.90 -5.21 -8.93
C ASP A 466 8.85 -4.64 -7.86
N ALA A 467 9.62 -5.51 -7.19
CA ALA A 467 10.55 -5.10 -6.14
C ALA A 467 11.69 -4.19 -6.64
N LEU A 468 12.13 -4.35 -7.88
CA LEU A 468 13.18 -3.53 -8.48
C LEU A 468 12.64 -2.25 -9.14
N ALA A 469 11.41 -2.27 -9.67
CA ALA A 469 10.72 -1.08 -10.16
C ALA A 469 10.45 -0.05 -9.05
N ASP A 470 10.27 -0.51 -7.81
CA ASP A 470 10.14 0.37 -6.63
C ASP A 470 11.45 1.07 -6.22
N LEU A 471 12.59 0.70 -6.84
CA LEU A 471 13.94 1.11 -6.42
C LEU A 471 14.76 1.82 -7.51
N THR A 472 14.29 1.86 -8.76
CA THR A 472 14.91 2.55 -9.91
C THR A 472 14.08 3.74 -10.36
#